data_AF-A0A520KBE9-F1
#
_entry.id   AF-A0A520KBE9-F1
#
_cell.length_a   1.000
_cell.length_b   1.000
_cell.length_c   1.000
_cell.angle_alpha   90.00
_cell.angle_beta   90.00
_cell.angle_gamma   90.00
#
_symmetry.space_group_name_H-M   'P 1'
#
loop_
_entity.id
_entity.type
_entity.pdbx_description
1 polymer ?
#
loop_
_entity_poly.entity_id
_entity_poly.type
_entity_poly.pdbx_seq_one_letter_code
_entity_poly.pdbx_strand_id
1 'polypeptide(L)'
;MAIERRFIEENIKNASIDEYLAKTLERAGYGGVDIKRSPLGTRIIVRVETPGVVIGRKGRSIRKLTTDLEQEFNLEKPQIEVENLPNPEFNANVMANLLASDLEKGLHFRRAAYFLLRKIMNSGAKGVEILISGKITGERSRSVRFYQGYIKKSGNPALENVSTGYATANRKLGTIGVRVKIMPEEISLPDEVTIKDIDIPVPHEEEVPPEEAEVEMTEEEAEEPLPQAEQAPEEASGTEEEEPLPEAEKAPEPEEPKEAPAEEPEKEKAKAPAKKKAKKAPSKAEKAPEPEEPKEAPAEEPEKQKEEGA
;
A
#
# COMPACT_ATOMS: atom_id res chain seq x y z
N MET A 1 6.71 -10.82 -42.75
CA MET A 1 5.33 -11.33 -42.56
C MET A 1 5.21 -12.55 -41.64
N ALA A 2 5.84 -13.72 -41.87
CA ALA A 2 5.64 -14.89 -41.00
C ALA A 2 6.17 -14.70 -39.56
N ILE A 3 7.34 -14.07 -39.43
CA ILE A 3 7.98 -13.80 -38.12
C ILE A 3 7.16 -12.79 -37.31
N GLU A 4 6.78 -11.66 -37.93
CA GLU A 4 5.98 -10.61 -37.28
C GLU A 4 4.62 -11.13 -36.80
N ARG A 5 3.92 -11.90 -37.64
CA ARG A 5 2.63 -12.50 -37.28
C ARG A 5 2.77 -13.43 -36.08
N ARG A 6 3.80 -14.28 -36.07
CA ARG A 6 4.09 -15.15 -34.94
C ARG A 6 4.34 -14.34 -33.65
N PHE A 7 5.16 -13.29 -33.71
CA PHE A 7 5.40 -12.42 -32.54
C PHE A 7 4.12 -11.77 -32.02
N ILE A 8 3.26 -11.28 -32.93
CA ILE A 8 1.99 -10.64 -32.56
C ILE A 8 1.04 -11.68 -31.94
N GLU A 9 0.88 -12.85 -32.55
CA GLU A 9 0.04 -13.94 -32.01
C GLU A 9 0.53 -14.40 -30.63
N GLU A 10 1.84 -14.52 -30.46
CA GLU A 10 2.43 -14.90 -29.18
C GLU A 10 2.22 -13.84 -28.09
N ASN A 11 2.31 -12.55 -28.44
CA ASN A 11 2.05 -11.45 -27.52
C ASN A 11 0.57 -11.30 -27.16
N ILE A 12 -0.33 -11.53 -28.12
CA ILE A 12 -1.78 -11.57 -27.85
C ILE A 12 -2.09 -12.67 -26.83
N LYS A 13 -1.53 -13.88 -27.01
CA LYS A 13 -1.68 -14.98 -26.04
C LYS A 13 -1.15 -14.60 -24.66
N ASN A 14 0.03 -13.99 -24.58
CA ASN A 14 0.60 -13.56 -23.30
C ASN A 14 -0.27 -12.51 -22.60
N ALA A 15 -0.79 -11.53 -23.34
CA ALA A 15 -1.70 -10.51 -22.81
C ALA A 15 -3.03 -11.10 -22.32
N SER A 16 -3.58 -12.08 -23.05
CA SER A 16 -4.81 -12.76 -22.63
C SER A 16 -4.60 -13.59 -21.35
N ILE A 17 -3.45 -14.24 -21.20
CA ILE A 17 -3.08 -14.96 -19.97
C ILE A 17 -2.93 -13.98 -18.79
N ASP A 18 -2.27 -12.83 -19.01
CA ASP A 18 -2.12 -11.79 -18.00
C ASP A 18 -3.48 -11.25 -17.52
N GLU A 19 -4.40 -10.95 -18.45
CA GLU A 19 -5.75 -10.48 -18.11
C GLU A 19 -6.57 -11.54 -17.36
N TYR A 20 -6.46 -12.81 -17.77
CA TYR A 20 -7.14 -13.92 -17.10
C TYR A 20 -6.63 -14.13 -15.67
N LEU A 21 -5.31 -14.12 -15.47
CA LEU A 21 -4.69 -14.26 -14.16
C LEU A 21 -5.00 -13.06 -13.27
N ALA A 22 -4.98 -11.84 -13.81
CA ALA A 22 -5.33 -10.63 -13.07
C ALA A 22 -6.73 -10.70 -12.48
N LYS A 23 -7.74 -11.15 -13.26
CA LYS A 23 -9.13 -11.31 -12.81
C LYS A 23 -9.31 -12.45 -11.80
N THR A 24 -8.65 -13.58 -12.05
CA THR A 24 -8.82 -14.77 -11.19
C THR A 24 -8.10 -14.61 -9.84
N LEU A 25 -6.97 -13.90 -9.84
CA LEU A 25 -6.09 -13.73 -8.67
C LEU A 25 -6.22 -12.36 -7.99
N GLU A 26 -7.32 -11.61 -8.21
CA GLU A 26 -7.58 -10.32 -7.54
C GLU A 26 -7.45 -10.44 -6.01
N ARG A 27 -7.97 -11.54 -5.44
CA ARG A 27 -7.93 -11.80 -3.99
C ARG A 27 -6.53 -12.11 -3.44
N ALA A 28 -5.61 -12.57 -4.29
CA ALA A 28 -4.26 -12.94 -3.88
C ALA A 28 -3.27 -11.76 -4.00
N GLY A 29 -3.69 -10.65 -4.57
CA GLY A 29 -2.83 -9.50 -4.86
C GLY A 29 -1.89 -9.79 -6.03
N TYR A 30 -2.45 -9.85 -7.25
CA TYR A 30 -1.69 -10.09 -8.48
C TYR A 30 -0.80 -8.90 -8.84
N GLY A 31 0.51 -9.13 -9.02
CA GLY A 31 1.47 -8.10 -9.40
C GLY A 31 2.05 -8.24 -10.80
N GLY A 32 1.93 -9.40 -11.44
CA GLY A 32 2.38 -9.65 -12.81
C GLY A 32 2.71 -11.11 -13.08
N VAL A 33 2.94 -11.42 -14.35
CA VAL A 33 3.30 -12.76 -14.82
C VAL A 33 4.51 -12.70 -15.75
N ASP A 34 5.43 -13.65 -15.58
CA ASP A 34 6.49 -13.93 -16.55
C ASP A 34 6.25 -15.30 -17.18
N ILE A 35 6.17 -15.33 -18.51
CA ILE A 35 5.97 -16.55 -19.28
C ILE A 35 7.28 -16.93 -19.95
N LYS A 36 7.87 -18.05 -19.54
CA LYS A 36 9.08 -18.62 -20.14
C LYS A 36 8.73 -19.91 -20.88
N ARG A 37 8.87 -19.92 -22.20
CA ARG A 37 8.60 -21.10 -23.02
C ARG A 37 9.86 -21.94 -23.16
N SER A 38 9.77 -23.21 -22.79
CA SER A 38 10.82 -24.22 -22.96
C SER A 38 10.32 -25.30 -23.92
N PRO A 39 11.19 -26.01 -24.66
CA PRO A 39 10.78 -27.15 -25.49
C PRO A 39 10.05 -28.26 -24.72
N LEU A 40 10.24 -28.33 -23.39
CA LEU A 40 9.59 -29.31 -22.52
C LEU A 40 8.20 -28.88 -22.03
N GLY A 41 7.88 -27.58 -22.11
CA GLY A 41 6.64 -27.01 -21.61
C GLY A 41 6.75 -25.50 -21.32
N THR A 42 5.62 -24.89 -20.99
CA THR A 42 5.56 -23.45 -20.66
C THR A 42 5.64 -23.23 -19.16
N ARG A 43 6.68 -22.53 -18.68
CA ARG A 43 6.83 -22.15 -17.27
C ARG A 43 6.23 -20.76 -17.06
N ILE A 44 5.25 -20.66 -16.18
CA ILE A 44 4.52 -19.44 -15.86
C ILE A 44 4.86 -19.06 -14.43
N ILE A 45 5.60 -17.96 -14.26
CA ILE A 45 6.00 -17.44 -12.96
C ILE A 45 5.01 -16.33 -12.61
N VAL A 46 4.19 -16.57 -11.59
CA VAL A 46 3.16 -15.64 -11.14
C VAL A 46 3.66 -14.95 -9.88
N ARG A 47 3.76 -13.62 -9.91
CA ARG A 47 4.18 -12.81 -8.77
C ARG A 47 2.96 -12.30 -8.01
N VAL A 48 2.84 -12.66 -6.74
CA VAL A 48 1.70 -12.32 -5.88
C VAL A 48 2.13 -11.86 -4.49
N GLU A 49 1.25 -11.15 -3.78
CA GLU A 49 1.44 -10.78 -2.38
C GLU A 49 1.24 -11.98 -1.44
N THR A 50 0.22 -12.81 -1.68
CA THR A 50 -0.08 -13.97 -0.80
C THR A 50 -0.11 -15.29 -1.58
N PRO A 51 1.00 -16.06 -1.63
CA PRO A 51 1.09 -17.30 -2.40
C PRO A 51 0.13 -18.39 -1.89
N GLY A 52 -0.19 -18.39 -0.60
CA GLY A 52 -1.09 -19.39 0.00
C GLY A 52 -2.50 -19.39 -0.62
N VAL A 53 -2.99 -18.23 -1.06
CA VAL A 53 -4.31 -18.10 -1.71
C VAL A 53 -4.28 -18.72 -3.10
N VAL A 54 -3.18 -18.57 -3.86
CA VAL A 54 -3.01 -19.10 -5.22
C VAL A 54 -2.93 -20.63 -5.23
N ILE A 55 -2.21 -21.22 -4.28
CA ILE A 55 -2.12 -22.68 -4.14
C ILE A 55 -3.48 -23.26 -3.74
N GLY A 56 -4.13 -22.60 -2.76
CA GLY A 56 -5.41 -23.01 -2.21
C GLY A 56 -5.33 -24.29 -1.36
N ARG A 57 -6.48 -24.73 -0.85
CA ARG A 57 -6.55 -25.92 0.02
C ARG A 57 -6.15 -27.19 -0.76
N LYS A 58 -5.12 -27.90 -0.27
CA LYS A 58 -4.57 -29.12 -0.90
C LYS A 58 -4.16 -28.94 -2.37
N GLY A 59 -3.77 -27.73 -2.79
CA GLY A 59 -3.40 -27.46 -4.18
C GLY A 59 -4.58 -27.48 -5.16
N ARG A 60 -5.83 -27.37 -4.68
CA ARG A 60 -7.00 -27.38 -5.57
C ARG A 60 -7.02 -26.19 -6.52
N SER A 61 -6.61 -25.00 -6.06
CA SER A 61 -6.70 -23.78 -6.87
C SER A 61 -5.65 -23.79 -7.97
N ILE A 62 -4.40 -24.14 -7.65
CA ILE A 62 -3.34 -24.25 -8.67
C ILE A 62 -3.65 -25.32 -9.73
N ARG A 63 -4.23 -26.47 -9.35
CA ARG A 63 -4.64 -27.50 -10.32
C ARG A 63 -5.72 -27.00 -11.27
N LYS A 64 -6.71 -26.26 -10.75
CA LYS A 64 -7.74 -25.63 -11.59
C LYS A 64 -7.12 -24.65 -12.58
N LEU A 65 -6.26 -23.75 -12.10
CA LEU A 65 -5.55 -22.81 -12.96
C LEU A 65 -4.73 -23.51 -14.04
N THR A 66 -4.06 -24.63 -13.71
CA THR A 66 -3.34 -25.42 -14.71
C THR A 66 -4.29 -25.97 -15.78
N THR A 67 -5.41 -26.56 -15.38
CA THR A 67 -6.42 -27.09 -16.33
C THR A 67 -7.05 -25.99 -17.17
N ASP A 68 -7.38 -24.84 -16.58
CA ASP A 68 -7.98 -23.71 -17.28
C ASP A 68 -6.99 -23.13 -18.32
N LEU A 69 -5.71 -23.04 -17.96
CA LEU A 69 -4.66 -22.58 -18.87
C LEU A 69 -4.35 -23.58 -20.01
N GLU A 70 -4.49 -24.88 -19.75
CA GLU A 70 -4.40 -25.92 -20.80
C GLU A 70 -5.58 -25.81 -21.78
N GLN A 71 -6.81 -25.66 -21.28
CA GLN A 71 -8.03 -25.68 -22.09
C GLN A 71 -8.27 -24.38 -22.86
N GLU A 72 -8.14 -23.22 -22.22
CA GLU A 72 -8.48 -21.93 -22.84
C GLU A 72 -7.37 -21.43 -23.78
N PHE A 73 -6.10 -21.63 -23.40
CA PHE A 73 -4.95 -21.06 -24.12
C PHE A 73 -4.15 -22.09 -24.92
N ASN A 74 -4.53 -23.37 -24.86
CA ASN A 74 -3.84 -24.49 -25.53
C ASN A 74 -2.33 -24.48 -25.28
N LEU A 75 -1.94 -24.26 -24.02
CA LEU A 75 -0.54 -24.30 -23.63
C LEU A 75 -0.07 -25.75 -23.53
N GLU A 76 1.09 -26.04 -24.09
CA GLU A 76 1.74 -27.33 -23.94
C GLU A 76 2.31 -27.45 -22.53
N LYS A 77 1.68 -28.31 -21.71
CA LYS A 77 2.11 -28.68 -20.35
C LYS A 77 2.52 -27.46 -19.49
N PRO A 78 1.59 -26.56 -19.13
CA PRO A 78 1.90 -25.40 -18.33
C PRO A 78 2.34 -25.79 -16.92
N GLN A 79 3.49 -25.29 -16.50
CA GLN A 79 4.00 -25.40 -15.14
C GLN A 79 3.89 -24.04 -14.47
N ILE A 80 3.03 -23.95 -13.45
CA ILE A 80 2.81 -22.71 -12.70
C ILE A 80 3.73 -22.69 -11.49
N GLU A 81 4.53 -21.64 -11.39
CA GLU A 81 5.37 -21.32 -10.23
C GLU A 81 4.88 -20.03 -9.60
N VAL A 82 4.75 -20.03 -8.28
CA VAL A 82 4.23 -18.87 -7.54
C VAL A 82 5.40 -18.26 -6.77
N GLU A 83 5.72 -17.02 -7.11
CA GLU A 83 6.76 -16.21 -6.47
C GLU A 83 6.11 -15.13 -5.61
N ASN A 84 6.68 -14.87 -4.44
CA ASN A 84 6.21 -13.80 -3.56
C ASN A 84 6.85 -12.46 -3.98
N LEU A 85 6.05 -11.40 -4.01
CA LEU A 85 6.56 -10.04 -4.20
C LEU A 85 7.29 -9.59 -2.92
N PRO A 86 8.57 -9.21 -2.98
CA PRO A 86 9.31 -8.80 -1.78
C PRO A 86 8.70 -7.53 -1.16
N ASN A 87 8.33 -6.56 -1.99
CA ASN A 87 7.71 -5.30 -1.59
C ASN A 87 6.44 -5.06 -2.43
N PRO A 88 5.24 -5.46 -1.95
CA PRO A 88 4.00 -5.28 -2.71
C PRO A 88 3.61 -3.79 -2.83
N GLU A 89 4.07 -2.94 -1.92
CA GLU A 89 3.77 -1.50 -1.88
C GLU A 89 4.29 -0.72 -3.09
N PHE A 90 5.37 -1.18 -3.73
CA PHE A 90 5.88 -0.54 -4.95
C PHE A 90 5.09 -0.93 -6.21
N ASN A 91 4.27 -1.98 -6.15
CA ASN A 91 3.47 -2.41 -7.28
C ASN A 91 2.09 -1.70 -7.28
N ALA A 92 1.89 -0.81 -8.23
CA ALA A 92 0.68 0.01 -8.30
C ALA A 92 -0.61 -0.80 -8.57
N ASN A 93 -0.53 -1.94 -9.26
CA ASN A 93 -1.70 -2.79 -9.53
C ASN A 93 -2.22 -3.47 -8.26
N VAL A 94 -1.30 -4.03 -7.46
CA VAL A 94 -1.63 -4.65 -6.16
C VAL A 94 -2.27 -3.61 -5.24
N MET A 95 -1.68 -2.42 -5.15
CA MET A 95 -2.19 -1.33 -4.31
C MET A 95 -3.54 -0.78 -4.79
N ALA A 96 -3.77 -0.72 -6.10
CA ALA A 96 -5.07 -0.33 -6.65
C ALA A 96 -6.16 -1.35 -6.30
N ASN A 97 -5.88 -2.65 -6.42
CA ASN A 97 -6.79 -3.73 -6.06
C ASN A 97 -7.10 -3.77 -4.56
N LEU A 98 -6.10 -3.48 -3.72
CA LEU A 98 -6.27 -3.35 -2.28
C LEU A 98 -7.25 -2.22 -1.94
N LEU A 99 -7.05 -1.04 -2.54
CA LEU A 99 -7.94 0.11 -2.33
C LEU A 99 -9.35 -0.16 -2.87
N ALA A 100 -9.48 -0.82 -4.01
CA ALA A 100 -10.78 -1.21 -4.56
C ALA A 100 -11.52 -2.16 -3.59
N SER A 101 -10.84 -3.18 -3.09
CA SER A 101 -11.37 -4.13 -2.11
C SER A 101 -11.84 -3.44 -0.84
N ASP A 102 -11.12 -2.42 -0.36
CA ASP A 102 -11.50 -1.67 0.83
C ASP A 102 -12.73 -0.78 0.61
N LEU A 103 -12.89 -0.20 -0.58
CA LEU A 103 -14.10 0.52 -0.97
C LEU A 103 -15.32 -0.42 -1.10
N GLU A 104 -15.11 -1.64 -1.58
CA GLU A 104 -16.15 -2.68 -1.67
C GLU A 104 -16.60 -3.16 -0.29
N LYS A 105 -15.68 -3.32 0.65
CA LYS A 105 -15.98 -3.58 2.07
C LYS A 105 -16.77 -2.46 2.74
N GLY A 106 -16.82 -1.27 2.12
CA GLY A 106 -17.59 -0.13 2.61
C GLY A 106 -16.80 0.84 3.48
N LEU A 107 -15.46 0.76 3.49
CA LEU A 107 -14.64 1.78 4.15
C LEU A 107 -14.86 3.14 3.48
N HIS A 108 -14.87 4.20 4.30
CA HIS A 108 -15.03 5.56 3.79
C HIS A 108 -13.80 5.94 2.93
N PHE A 109 -14.03 6.47 1.74
CA PHE A 109 -12.99 6.68 0.72
C PHE A 109 -11.79 7.50 1.20
N ARG A 110 -12.01 8.53 2.06
CA ARG A 110 -10.89 9.31 2.64
C ARG A 110 -10.03 8.46 3.57
N ARG A 111 -10.65 7.64 4.41
CA ARG A 111 -9.94 6.76 5.36
C ARG A 111 -9.10 5.73 4.61
N ALA A 112 -9.69 5.10 3.59
CA ALA A 112 -8.99 4.11 2.76
C ALA A 112 -7.83 4.76 1.98
N ALA A 113 -8.05 5.94 1.37
CA ALA A 113 -7.01 6.65 0.63
C ALA A 113 -5.84 7.08 1.51
N TYR A 114 -6.10 7.71 2.67
CA TYR A 114 -5.03 8.12 3.59
C TYR A 114 -4.31 6.95 4.24
N PHE A 115 -5.01 5.84 4.49
CA PHE A 115 -4.38 4.61 4.96
C PHE A 115 -3.39 4.07 3.92
N LEU A 116 -3.83 3.90 2.67
CA LEU A 116 -2.98 3.40 1.58
C LEU A 116 -1.80 4.33 1.31
N LEU A 117 -2.05 5.63 1.28
CA LEU A 117 -1.04 6.64 1.01
C LEU A 117 0.06 6.61 2.09
N ARG A 118 -0.30 6.49 3.37
CA ARG A 118 0.69 6.29 4.45
C ARG A 118 1.43 4.96 4.32
N LYS A 119 0.73 3.87 3.94
CA LYS A 119 1.33 2.55 3.78
C LYS A 119 2.47 2.57 2.75
N ILE A 120 2.22 3.18 1.58
CA ILE A 120 3.20 3.28 0.49
C ILE A 120 4.33 4.28 0.81
N MET A 121 4.02 5.40 1.47
CA MET A 121 5.10 6.33 1.89
C MET A 121 6.00 5.71 2.96
N ASN A 122 5.43 4.94 3.90
CA ASN A 122 6.19 4.27 4.95
C ASN A 122 7.10 3.15 4.40
N SER A 123 6.78 2.58 3.24
CA SER A 123 7.65 1.60 2.58
C SER A 123 8.83 2.23 1.82
N GLY A 124 9.00 3.56 1.87
CA GLY A 124 10.07 4.27 1.18
C GLY A 124 9.74 4.58 -0.27
N ALA A 125 8.52 5.04 -0.59
CA ALA A 125 8.25 5.59 -1.92
C ALA A 125 8.63 7.08 -1.98
N LYS A 126 9.24 7.50 -3.09
CA LYS A 126 9.56 8.92 -3.35
C LYS A 126 8.29 9.76 -3.47
N GLY A 127 7.22 9.19 -4.03
CA GLY A 127 5.90 9.82 -4.00
C GLY A 127 4.78 8.95 -4.56
N VAL A 128 3.56 9.33 -4.21
CA VAL A 128 2.33 8.60 -4.48
C VAL A 128 1.22 9.56 -4.89
N GLU A 129 0.46 9.19 -5.91
CA GLU A 129 -0.77 9.87 -6.32
C GLU A 129 -1.90 8.86 -6.44
N ILE A 130 -2.98 9.06 -5.68
CA ILE A 130 -4.20 8.25 -5.73
C ILE A 130 -5.33 9.13 -6.25
N LEU A 131 -6.01 8.68 -7.30
CA LEU A 131 -7.20 9.32 -7.84
C LEU A 131 -8.37 8.35 -7.74
N ILE A 132 -9.43 8.78 -7.04
CA ILE A 132 -10.69 8.05 -6.93
C ILE A 132 -11.74 8.84 -7.68
N SER A 133 -12.38 8.22 -8.67
CA SER A 133 -13.42 8.83 -9.50
C SER A 133 -14.69 7.98 -9.52
N GLY A 134 -15.84 8.62 -9.40
CA GLY A 134 -17.14 7.95 -9.48
C GLY A 134 -18.18 8.50 -8.52
N LYS A 135 -19.17 7.69 -8.18
CA LYS A 135 -20.25 8.05 -7.24
C LYS A 135 -19.80 7.81 -5.79
N ILE A 136 -19.03 8.75 -5.25
CA ILE A 136 -18.36 8.58 -3.96
C ILE A 136 -19.27 8.96 -2.76
N THR A 137 -19.93 10.11 -2.82
CA THR A 137 -20.73 10.67 -1.70
C THR A 137 -22.20 10.87 -2.05
N GLY A 138 -22.55 10.91 -3.35
CA GLY A 138 -23.92 11.11 -3.81
C GLY A 138 -24.12 10.60 -5.23
N GLU A 139 -25.24 10.96 -5.85
CA GLU A 139 -25.64 10.47 -7.17
C GLU A 139 -24.76 11.00 -8.31
N ARG A 140 -24.23 12.22 -8.17
CA ARG A 140 -23.33 12.85 -9.14
C ARG A 140 -21.90 12.36 -8.96
N SER A 141 -21.23 12.05 -10.07
CA SER A 141 -19.83 11.67 -10.06
C SER A 141 -18.94 12.82 -9.59
N ARG A 142 -17.92 12.47 -8.80
CA ARG A 142 -16.85 13.37 -8.37
C ARG A 142 -15.52 12.65 -8.48
N SER A 143 -14.46 13.42 -8.70
CA SER A 143 -13.08 12.91 -8.70
C SER A 143 -12.31 13.61 -7.59
N VAL A 144 -11.68 12.82 -6.73
CA VAL A 144 -10.86 13.30 -5.62
C VAL A 144 -9.46 12.74 -5.78
N ARG A 145 -8.46 13.61 -5.65
CA ARG A 145 -7.04 13.27 -5.75
C ARG A 145 -6.39 13.42 -4.39
N PHE A 146 -5.60 12.42 -4.00
CA PHE A 146 -4.75 12.41 -2.82
C PHE A 146 -3.30 12.28 -3.32
N TYR A 147 -2.38 13.08 -2.80
CA TYR A 147 -0.99 13.09 -3.22
C TYR A 147 -0.08 13.31 -2.01
N GLN A 148 1.08 12.67 -2.02
CA GLN A 148 2.17 12.91 -1.06
C GLN A 148 3.51 12.57 -1.72
N GLY A 149 4.57 13.27 -1.32
CA GLY A 149 5.91 13.11 -1.87
C GLY A 149 6.08 13.75 -3.25
N TYR A 150 7.07 13.28 -3.99
CA TYR A 150 7.45 13.78 -5.31
C TYR A 150 7.03 12.80 -6.40
N ILE A 151 6.34 13.31 -7.44
CA ILE A 151 5.96 12.51 -8.60
C ILE A 151 6.16 13.29 -9.90
N LYS A 152 6.89 12.71 -10.85
CA LYS A 152 7.05 13.30 -12.18
C LYS A 152 5.80 13.00 -13.02
N LYS A 153 5.26 14.03 -13.69
CA LYS A 153 4.07 13.91 -14.54
C LYS A 153 4.35 13.94 -16.04
N SER A 154 5.55 14.38 -16.44
CA SER A 154 5.92 14.65 -17.83
C SER A 154 7.29 14.08 -18.18
N GLY A 155 7.50 13.86 -19.49
CA GLY A 155 8.74 13.34 -20.06
C GLY A 155 8.88 11.82 -19.99
N ASN A 156 9.96 11.30 -20.56
CA ASN A 156 10.29 9.88 -20.51
C ASN A 156 10.40 9.32 -19.07
N PRO A 157 10.95 10.06 -18.09
CA PRO A 157 10.98 9.60 -16.70
C PRO A 157 9.59 9.28 -16.15
N ALA A 158 8.53 9.96 -16.58
CA ALA A 158 7.18 9.65 -16.11
C ALA A 158 6.61 8.32 -16.67
N LEU A 159 7.13 7.84 -17.79
CA LEU A 159 6.70 6.59 -18.42
C LEU A 159 7.48 5.39 -17.87
N GLU A 160 8.77 5.54 -17.66
CA GLU A 160 9.65 4.46 -17.20
C GLU A 160 9.65 4.32 -15.68
N ASN A 161 9.66 5.45 -14.95
CA ASN A 161 9.92 5.45 -13.52
C ASN A 161 8.65 5.42 -12.65
N VAL A 162 7.49 5.75 -13.22
CA VAL A 162 6.24 5.82 -12.46
C VAL A 162 5.40 4.60 -12.78
N SER A 163 5.23 3.73 -11.78
CA SER A 163 4.29 2.61 -11.88
C SER A 163 2.86 3.13 -11.76
N THR A 164 2.01 2.78 -12.72
CA THR A 164 0.59 3.16 -12.71
C THR A 164 -0.30 1.94 -12.70
N GLY A 165 -1.26 1.90 -11.77
CA GLY A 165 -2.23 0.85 -11.64
C GLY A 165 -3.67 1.36 -11.65
N TYR A 166 -4.56 0.53 -12.17
CA TYR A 166 -5.98 0.82 -12.30
C TYR A 166 -6.77 -0.32 -11.69
N ALA A 167 -7.78 0.02 -10.91
CA ALA A 167 -8.72 -0.94 -10.36
C ALA A 167 -10.13 -0.37 -10.34
N THR A 168 -11.09 -1.28 -10.31
CA THR A 168 -12.50 -0.96 -10.39
C THR A 168 -13.20 -1.53 -9.17
N ALA A 169 -13.81 -0.68 -8.36
CA ALA A 169 -14.56 -1.10 -7.18
C ALA A 169 -16.07 -1.11 -7.48
N ASN A 170 -16.72 -2.24 -7.25
CA ASN A 170 -18.13 -2.42 -7.52
C ASN A 170 -18.96 -2.23 -6.23
N ARG A 171 -19.71 -1.13 -6.15
CA ARG A 171 -20.64 -0.86 -5.04
C ARG A 171 -22.09 -0.89 -5.53
N LYS A 172 -23.03 -0.98 -4.59
CA LYS A 172 -24.47 -1.03 -4.89
C LYS A 172 -24.97 0.13 -5.76
N LEU A 173 -24.41 1.34 -5.60
CA LEU A 173 -24.81 2.54 -6.35
C LEU A 173 -24.16 2.64 -7.74
N GLY A 174 -23.21 1.74 -8.04
CA GLY A 174 -22.45 1.70 -9.27
C GLY A 174 -20.95 1.52 -9.02
N THR A 175 -20.19 1.79 -10.07
CA THR A 175 -18.75 1.52 -10.13
C THR A 175 -17.93 2.76 -9.77
N ILE A 176 -16.86 2.57 -9.01
CA ILE A 176 -15.87 3.59 -8.66
C ILE A 176 -14.53 3.19 -9.27
N GLY A 177 -13.93 4.10 -10.03
CA GLY A 177 -12.59 3.93 -10.58
C GLY A 177 -11.53 4.37 -9.58
N VAL A 178 -10.50 3.55 -9.44
CA VAL A 178 -9.31 3.83 -8.64
C VAL A 178 -8.10 3.83 -9.57
N ARG A 179 -7.29 4.88 -9.48
CA ARG A 179 -6.01 5.00 -10.17
C ARG A 179 -4.94 5.32 -9.15
N VAL A 180 -3.88 4.52 -9.13
CA VAL A 180 -2.73 4.70 -8.23
C VAL A 180 -1.50 4.91 -9.09
N LYS A 181 -0.69 5.92 -8.76
CA LYS A 181 0.63 6.14 -9.34
C LYS A 181 1.66 6.14 -8.21
N ILE A 182 2.73 5.39 -8.39
CA ILE A 182 3.79 5.21 -7.40
C ILE A 182 5.12 5.48 -8.08
N MET A 183 5.93 6.32 -7.45
CA MET A 183 7.33 6.53 -7.83
C MET A 183 8.22 5.86 -6.75
N PRO A 184 8.91 4.76 -7.07
CA PRO A 184 9.83 4.11 -6.13
C PRO A 184 11.05 4.99 -5.86
N GLU A 185 11.75 4.73 -4.76
CA GLU A 185 12.85 5.57 -4.27
C GLU A 185 14.16 5.39 -5.04
N GLU A 186 14.44 4.21 -5.59
CA GLU A 186 15.71 3.86 -6.24
C GLU A 186 16.01 4.65 -7.54
N ILE A 187 15.11 5.54 -7.95
CA ILE A 187 15.18 6.20 -9.24
C ILE A 187 15.85 7.57 -9.13
N SER A 188 17.06 7.64 -9.67
CA SER A 188 17.75 8.89 -9.99
C SER A 188 17.07 9.56 -11.18
N LEU A 189 16.70 10.83 -11.00
CA LEU A 189 16.26 11.65 -12.12
C LEU A 189 17.47 12.13 -12.94
N PRO A 190 17.31 12.41 -14.25
CA PRO A 190 18.39 12.97 -15.06
C PRO A 190 18.83 14.35 -14.58
N ASP A 191 17.95 15.06 -13.86
CA ASP A 191 18.21 16.38 -13.28
C ASP A 191 18.95 16.28 -11.93
N GLU A 192 19.01 15.10 -11.31
CA GLU A 192 19.64 14.88 -10.00
C GLU A 192 21.12 14.52 -10.19
N VAL A 193 22.01 15.50 -10.05
CA VAL A 193 23.45 15.30 -10.12
C VAL A 193 24.01 15.13 -8.71
N THR A 194 24.72 14.03 -8.46
CA THR A 194 25.47 13.85 -7.21
C THR A 194 26.86 14.45 -7.38
N ILE A 195 27.11 15.59 -6.75
CA ILE A 195 28.46 16.18 -6.68
C ILE A 195 29.25 15.38 -5.65
N LYS A 196 30.39 14.81 -6.06
CA LYS A 196 31.32 14.17 -5.13
C LYS A 196 32.24 15.24 -4.59
N ASP A 197 32.15 15.51 -3.29
CA ASP A 197 33.13 16.36 -2.62
C ASP A 197 34.47 15.63 -2.63
N ILE A 198 35.44 16.22 -3.32
CA ILE A 198 36.82 15.76 -3.30
C ILE A 198 37.42 16.45 -2.08
N ASP A 199 37.74 15.69 -1.04
CA ASP A 199 38.54 16.17 0.09
C ASP A 199 39.92 16.57 -0.45
N ILE A 200 40.07 17.85 -0.79
CA ILE A 200 41.38 18.45 -1.03
C ILE A 200 41.97 18.64 0.38
N PRO A 201 43.05 17.95 0.75
CA PRO A 201 43.72 18.24 2.01
C PRO A 201 44.20 19.68 1.93
N VAL A 202 43.57 20.56 2.71
CA VAL A 202 44.03 21.93 2.91
C VAL A 202 45.43 21.80 3.53
N PRO A 203 46.52 22.22 2.85
CA PRO A 203 47.83 22.22 3.48
C PRO A 203 47.74 23.17 4.67
N HIS A 204 47.95 22.62 5.87
CA HIS A 204 48.10 23.38 7.09
C HIS A 204 49.27 24.35 6.85
N GLU A 205 49.02 25.66 6.88
CA GLU A 205 50.08 26.66 6.83
C GLU A 205 50.98 26.42 8.04
N GLU A 206 52.22 25.97 7.80
CA GLU A 206 53.28 25.97 8.80
C GLU A 206 53.49 27.43 9.26
N GLU A 207 53.27 27.66 10.55
CA GLU A 207 53.64 28.91 11.21
C GLU A 207 55.12 29.19 10.96
N VAL A 208 55.40 30.24 10.18
CA VAL A 208 56.76 30.75 10.00
C VAL A 208 57.12 31.52 11.28
N PRO A 209 58.16 31.12 12.03
CA PRO A 209 58.59 31.85 13.22
C PRO A 209 59.19 33.21 12.84
N PRO A 210 58.95 34.28 13.62
CA PRO A 210 59.50 35.60 13.32
C PRO A 210 61.01 35.63 13.61
N GLU A 211 61.81 35.99 12.60
CA GLU A 211 63.23 36.29 12.74
C GLU A 211 63.45 37.57 13.57
N GLU A 212 64.36 37.47 14.53
CA GLU A 212 64.89 38.52 15.37
C GLU A 212 65.72 39.53 14.55
N ALA A 213 65.49 40.83 14.77
CA ALA A 213 66.43 41.89 14.44
C ALA A 213 66.49 42.89 15.60
N GLU A 214 67.52 42.75 16.43
CA GLU A 214 68.08 43.79 17.31
C GLU A 214 68.66 44.94 16.41
N VAL A 215 68.78 46.22 16.77
CA VAL A 215 69.49 46.86 17.91
C VAL A 215 69.18 48.40 17.90
N GLU A 216 68.76 48.94 19.05
CA GLU A 216 69.15 50.19 19.81
C GLU A 216 69.49 51.53 19.10
N MET A 217 69.35 52.76 19.64
CA MET A 217 68.90 53.39 20.91
C MET A 217 68.95 54.93 20.74
N THR A 218 68.19 55.69 21.56
CA THR A 218 68.58 56.88 22.37
C THR A 218 67.30 57.53 22.94
N GLU A 219 67.00 57.37 24.24
CA GLU A 219 67.19 58.35 25.35
C GLU A 219 66.18 59.53 25.28
N GLU A 220 65.45 59.99 26.31
CA GLU A 220 65.39 59.79 27.77
C GLU A 220 64.15 60.56 28.28
N GLU A 221 63.56 60.15 29.43
CA GLU A 221 62.83 60.93 30.48
C GLU A 221 61.68 61.92 30.10
N ALA A 222 60.61 62.18 30.88
CA ALA A 222 60.01 61.73 32.13
C ALA A 222 58.62 62.45 32.30
N GLU A 223 57.85 62.01 33.29
CA GLU A 223 56.77 62.74 34.02
C GLU A 223 55.33 62.89 33.45
N GLU A 224 54.39 62.22 34.13
CA GLU A 224 53.00 62.66 34.42
C GLU A 224 53.00 63.91 35.34
N PRO A 225 51.94 64.76 35.48
CA PRO A 225 50.52 64.35 35.65
C PRO A 225 49.40 65.30 35.10
N LEU A 226 48.14 64.82 35.22
CA LEU A 226 46.80 65.47 35.05
C LEU A 226 46.65 66.81 35.85
N PRO A 227 45.70 67.78 35.58
CA PRO A 227 44.23 67.58 35.47
C PRO A 227 43.30 68.65 34.75
N GLN A 228 41.99 68.33 34.64
CA GLN A 228 40.74 69.21 34.68
C GLN A 228 40.49 70.30 33.60
N ALA A 229 39.28 70.74 33.18
CA ALA A 229 37.84 70.49 33.44
C ALA A 229 36.95 71.29 32.42
N GLU A 230 35.60 71.16 32.54
CA GLU A 230 34.46 72.02 32.06
C GLU A 230 33.63 71.51 30.85
N GLN A 231 32.46 70.86 31.06
CA GLN A 231 31.05 71.36 31.25
C GLN A 231 30.29 71.58 29.91
N ALA A 232 29.37 70.68 29.47
CA ALA A 232 27.91 70.56 29.75
C ALA A 232 27.01 71.60 28.98
N PRO A 233 25.66 71.43 28.77
CA PRO A 233 24.72 70.42 29.28
C PRO A 233 23.55 69.92 28.34
N GLU A 234 22.76 68.97 28.88
CA GLU A 234 21.28 68.71 28.80
C GLU A 234 20.57 68.30 27.47
N GLU A 235 19.69 67.29 27.41
CA GLU A 235 18.43 67.09 28.17
C GLU A 235 18.04 65.62 28.50
N ALA A 236 17.33 65.50 29.65
CA ALA A 236 16.22 64.60 30.02
C ALA A 236 16.43 63.13 30.50
N SER A 237 16.53 63.02 31.84
CA SER A 237 16.18 61.91 32.77
C SER A 237 14.69 61.51 32.74
N GLY A 238 14.18 60.39 33.27
CA GLY A 238 14.61 59.29 34.19
C GLY A 238 13.42 58.30 34.27
N THR A 239 13.40 57.10 34.87
CA THR A 239 14.00 56.46 36.07
C THR A 239 13.64 54.96 35.96
N GLU A 240 14.58 54.00 35.99
CA GLU A 240 15.06 53.17 37.14
C GLU A 240 14.00 52.34 37.90
N GLU A 241 14.11 51.01 37.84
CA GLU A 241 14.43 50.13 39.01
C GLU A 241 14.69 48.67 38.56
N GLU A 242 15.64 48.01 39.23
CA GLU A 242 16.29 46.74 38.91
C GLU A 242 16.01 45.69 40.03
N GLU A 243 15.52 44.50 39.62
CA GLU A 243 15.66 43.12 40.19
C GLU A 243 15.43 42.83 41.72
N PRO A 244 15.33 41.56 42.22
CA PRO A 244 15.44 40.21 41.60
C PRO A 244 14.35 39.16 42.01
N LEU A 245 14.40 37.98 41.38
CA LEU A 245 13.77 36.69 41.81
C LEU A 245 14.52 36.09 43.02
N PRO A 246 13.91 35.30 43.96
CA PRO A 246 13.67 33.85 43.75
C PRO A 246 12.59 33.12 44.63
N GLU A 247 12.46 31.80 44.39
CA GLU A 247 11.80 30.70 45.15
C GLU A 247 10.25 30.55 45.06
N ALA A 248 9.69 29.52 44.39
CA ALA A 248 9.64 28.07 44.66
C ALA A 248 8.49 27.65 45.59
N GLU A 249 7.38 27.18 45.00
CA GLU A 249 6.34 26.24 45.49
C GLU A 249 5.22 26.24 44.42
N LYS A 250 4.49 25.20 43.98
CA LYS A 250 4.43 23.76 44.21
C LYS A 250 3.47 23.22 43.12
N ALA A 251 3.73 22.02 42.61
CA ALA A 251 2.92 21.36 41.57
C ALA A 251 1.47 21.06 42.02
N PRO A 252 0.54 20.89 41.05
CA PRO A 252 -0.53 19.91 41.21
C PRO A 252 -0.45 18.80 40.16
N GLU A 253 -0.44 17.56 40.66
CA GLU A 253 -0.61 16.30 39.95
C GLU A 253 -2.08 16.06 39.52
N PRO A 254 -2.36 15.06 38.66
CA PRO A 254 -3.60 14.92 37.90
C PRO A 254 -4.74 14.26 38.69
N GLU A 255 -5.99 14.67 38.43
CA GLU A 255 -7.19 14.00 38.94
C GLU A 255 -7.81 13.07 37.87
N GLU A 256 -7.85 11.77 38.16
CA GLU A 256 -8.88 10.81 37.70
C GLU A 256 -9.29 9.94 38.93
N PRO A 257 -10.33 9.11 38.85
CA PRO A 257 -11.74 9.40 39.13
C PRO A 257 -12.21 8.72 40.44
N LYS A 258 -13.34 9.16 41.02
CA LYS A 258 -13.99 8.48 42.14
C LYS A 258 -15.25 7.74 41.69
N GLU A 259 -15.24 6.42 41.88
CA GLU A 259 -16.40 5.52 41.93
C GLU A 259 -17.30 5.80 43.15
N ALA A 260 -18.61 5.62 42.96
CA ALA A 260 -19.60 5.18 43.96
C ALA A 260 -20.86 4.66 43.20
N PRO A 261 -21.76 3.85 43.80
CA PRO A 261 -21.78 2.40 43.65
C PRO A 261 -23.08 1.83 43.02
N ALA A 262 -23.07 0.51 42.86
CA ALA A 262 -24.06 -0.39 42.27
C ALA A 262 -25.52 -0.26 42.76
N GLU A 263 -26.47 -0.43 41.83
CA GLU A 263 -27.83 -0.93 42.13
C GLU A 263 -28.53 -1.54 40.89
N GLU A 264 -28.76 -2.85 40.92
CA GLU A 264 -29.85 -3.63 40.30
C GLU A 264 -29.94 -4.93 41.14
N PRO A 265 -31.06 -5.70 41.22
CA PRO A 265 -32.34 -5.58 40.51
C PRO A 265 -33.60 -5.81 41.40
N GLU A 266 -34.80 -5.41 40.95
CA GLU A 266 -36.06 -6.02 41.41
C GLU A 266 -37.02 -6.37 40.27
N LYS A 267 -37.51 -7.61 40.33
CA LYS A 267 -38.64 -8.17 39.60
C LYS A 267 -39.91 -7.89 40.41
N GLU A 268 -41.01 -7.47 39.77
CA GLU A 268 -42.31 -8.12 40.02
C GLU A 268 -43.39 -7.84 38.95
N LYS A 269 -44.43 -8.67 39.02
CA LYS A 269 -45.34 -9.12 37.95
C LYS A 269 -46.66 -8.33 37.87
N ALA A 270 -47.32 -8.54 36.73
CA ALA A 270 -48.77 -8.76 36.54
C ALA A 270 -49.74 -7.55 36.45
N LYS A 271 -50.39 -7.39 35.29
CA LYS A 271 -51.75 -7.91 35.00
C LYS A 271 -52.25 -7.50 33.59
N ALA A 272 -52.83 -8.47 32.88
CA ALA A 272 -53.71 -8.29 31.72
C ALA A 272 -55.07 -7.66 32.13
N PRO A 273 -55.91 -7.15 31.19
CA PRO A 273 -56.86 -7.98 30.41
C PRO A 273 -57.02 -7.53 28.92
N ALA A 274 -57.13 -8.38 27.90
CA ALA A 274 -58.20 -9.32 27.48
C ALA A 274 -59.32 -8.74 26.58
N LYS A 275 -59.59 -9.50 25.48
CA LYS A 275 -60.73 -9.57 24.52
C LYS A 275 -60.45 -8.97 23.13
N LYS A 276 -60.73 -9.61 21.97
CA LYS A 276 -61.50 -10.82 21.58
C LYS A 276 -61.08 -11.21 20.12
N LYS A 277 -60.65 -12.45 19.85
CA LYS A 277 -61.36 -13.59 19.19
C LYS A 277 -61.75 -13.43 17.69
N ALA A 278 -61.17 -14.30 16.84
CA ALA A 278 -61.86 -15.30 15.98
C ALA A 278 -60.78 -16.24 15.34
N LYS A 279 -60.66 -17.52 15.76
CA LYS A 279 -61.14 -18.76 15.08
C LYS A 279 -60.66 -18.86 13.61
N LYS A 280 -59.95 -19.91 13.17
CA LYS A 280 -60.33 -21.35 13.19
C LYS A 280 -59.13 -22.22 12.71
N ALA A 281 -58.85 -23.33 13.39
CA ALA A 281 -58.08 -24.50 12.90
C ALA A 281 -59.10 -25.63 12.53
N PRO A 282 -58.75 -26.89 12.16
CA PRO A 282 -57.41 -27.53 12.08
C PRO A 282 -57.21 -28.59 10.94
N SER A 283 -55.99 -29.17 10.92
CA SER A 283 -55.67 -30.63 10.90
C SER A 283 -55.10 -31.32 9.64
N LYS A 284 -54.18 -32.25 9.98
CA LYS A 284 -53.49 -33.36 9.25
C LYS A 284 -52.05 -33.01 8.83
N ALA A 285 -50.97 -33.54 9.44
CA ALA A 285 -50.58 -34.90 9.84
C ALA A 285 -50.43 -35.88 8.66
N GLU A 286 -49.20 -36.04 8.17
CA GLU A 286 -48.67 -37.34 7.71
C GLU A 286 -47.14 -37.33 7.60
N LYS A 287 -46.59 -38.54 7.61
CA LYS A 287 -45.26 -38.97 8.06
C LYS A 287 -44.44 -39.50 6.86
N ALA A 288 -43.11 -39.41 6.98
CA ALA A 288 -41.99 -39.91 6.14
C ALA A 288 -42.21 -41.25 5.37
N PRO A 289 -41.45 -41.64 4.30
CA PRO A 289 -39.96 -41.71 4.29
C PRO A 289 -39.20 -41.55 2.92
N GLU A 290 -37.87 -41.37 3.01
CA GLU A 290 -36.84 -41.79 2.02
C GLU A 290 -36.15 -43.07 2.55
N PRO A 291 -35.32 -43.88 1.82
CA PRO A 291 -34.71 -43.68 0.48
C PRO A 291 -34.78 -44.93 -0.46
N GLU A 292 -34.46 -44.79 -1.76
CA GLU A 292 -34.05 -45.92 -2.63
C GLU A 292 -32.86 -45.55 -3.52
N GLU A 293 -31.83 -46.38 -3.47
CA GLU A 293 -30.61 -46.37 -4.30
C GLU A 293 -30.89 -46.84 -5.75
N PRO A 294 -30.22 -46.30 -6.78
CA PRO A 294 -30.36 -46.79 -8.14
C PRO A 294 -29.50 -48.05 -8.41
N LYS A 295 -30.15 -49.04 -9.03
CA LYS A 295 -29.62 -50.35 -9.45
C LYS A 295 -28.51 -50.22 -10.50
N GLU A 296 -27.46 -51.01 -10.30
CA GLU A 296 -26.32 -51.23 -11.20
C GLU A 296 -26.54 -52.54 -11.99
N ALA A 297 -26.52 -52.46 -13.33
CA ALA A 297 -26.33 -53.54 -14.33
C ALA A 297 -26.53 -52.94 -15.75
N PRO A 298 -25.86 -53.42 -16.82
CA PRO A 298 -25.55 -54.82 -17.06
C PRO A 298 -24.11 -55.16 -17.49
N ALA A 299 -23.75 -56.41 -17.24
CA ALA A 299 -22.65 -57.12 -17.84
C ALA A 299 -23.01 -57.57 -19.26
N GLU A 300 -22.12 -57.35 -20.21
CA GLU A 300 -22.13 -57.97 -21.53
C GLU A 300 -20.67 -58.22 -21.98
N GLU A 301 -20.47 -59.31 -22.74
CA GLU A 301 -19.22 -59.92 -23.27
C GLU A 301 -18.49 -60.97 -22.39
N PRO A 302 -18.12 -62.14 -22.97
CA PRO A 302 -17.36 -62.20 -24.23
C PRO A 302 -17.94 -63.10 -25.34
N GLU A 303 -17.84 -62.61 -26.58
CA GLU A 303 -17.91 -63.41 -27.80
C GLU A 303 -16.71 -64.37 -27.90
N LYS A 304 -17.03 -65.65 -28.15
CA LYS A 304 -16.11 -66.67 -28.66
C LYS A 304 -16.52 -66.99 -30.11
N GLN A 305 -15.53 -67.00 -31.01
CA GLN A 305 -15.44 -67.54 -32.40
C GLN A 305 -14.82 -66.45 -33.29
N LYS A 306 -13.80 -66.63 -34.15
CA LYS A 306 -13.17 -67.72 -34.92
C LYS A 306 -11.75 -67.23 -35.32
N GLU A 307 -10.71 -68.06 -35.35
CA GLU A 307 -10.29 -68.87 -36.53
C GLU A 307 -9.86 -68.01 -37.75
N GLU A 308 -8.55 -67.83 -37.90
CA GLU A 308 -7.71 -67.62 -39.11
C GLU A 308 -6.28 -67.42 -38.55
N GLY A 309 -5.20 -68.12 -38.91
CA GLY A 309 -4.83 -68.77 -40.15
C GLY A 309 -3.46 -68.19 -40.57
N ALA A 310 -2.41 -69.05 -40.55
CA ALA A 310 -1.02 -68.81 -40.96
C ALA A 310 -0.05 -68.15 -39.96
#